data_AF-A0A099ZH40-F1
#
_entry.id   AF-A0A099ZH40-F1
#
_cell.length_a   1.000
_cell.length_b   1.000
_cell.length_c   1.000
_cell.angle_alpha   90.00
_cell.angle_beta   90.00
_cell.angle_gamma   90.00
#
_symmetry.space_group_name_H-M   'P 1'
#
loop_
_entity.id
_entity.type
_entity.pdbx_description
1 polymer ?
#
loop_
_entity_poly.entity_id
_entity_poly.type
_entity_poly.pdbx_seq_one_letter_code
_entity_poly.pdbx_strand_id
1 'polypeptide(L)'
;AVLLLLQMYDRAISAPSSPTRLSQSGKRSWEEPSWLGASSRLLSQDMKTNLSRSLQTLPTDASAADPDFFRPTKPKPSAKRSQMELKKSRLRLSLQEKLFAYYRRQVAIPADEQARAKQAAVDICAELRSFLRAKLPDMPLRDMYLSGSLYDDLQVVTADHIQLIVPLMLEQNLWSCIPGEDTIMNIPGFYLVRRENPEYFPRGSSYWDRCVVGGYLSPKAVADTFEKVVAGSINWPAIGTLLDYVIRPAAPPGDLTLEVQYDPERHLFIDFLPSLTLGDIILVAKPHRLARNDNLWRLSLRPAETARLRALDQGDAGCRCVCLKIFKAVCKSNPALGHLTASQLTNVILHLSEEESNWSQDVLADRFLQALKGLIRYLEAGVLPSALNPKVNLFSELTPEEVDELGYTLYSSLSEPEVLLQT
;
A
#
# COMPACT_ATOMS: atom_id res chain seq x y z
N ALA A 1 34.38 -17.68 44.27
CA ALA A 1 33.89 -17.38 42.91
C ALA A 1 32.49 -17.94 42.59
N VAL A 2 31.63 -18.23 43.58
CA VAL A 2 30.21 -18.62 43.31
C VAL A 2 29.19 -17.80 44.12
N LEU A 3 29.62 -16.91 45.04
CA LEU A 3 28.70 -16.05 45.79
C LEU A 3 28.63 -14.58 45.33
N LEU A 4 29.41 -14.18 44.32
CA LEU A 4 29.36 -12.82 43.74
C LEU A 4 28.45 -12.70 42.51
N LEU A 5 27.94 -13.82 41.99
CA LEU A 5 27.05 -13.85 40.83
C LEU A 5 25.56 -13.76 41.19
N LEU A 6 25.19 -14.01 42.46
CA LEU A 6 23.78 -13.92 42.90
C LEU A 6 23.39 -12.53 43.45
N GLN A 7 24.34 -11.64 43.76
CA GLN A 7 24.04 -10.31 44.29
C GLN A 7 23.95 -9.22 43.21
N MET A 8 24.21 -9.58 41.95
CA MET A 8 24.09 -8.67 40.79
C MET A 8 22.79 -8.88 39.99
N TYR A 9 22.00 -9.92 40.29
CA TYR A 9 20.73 -10.19 39.59
C TYR A 9 19.51 -9.51 40.24
N ASP A 10 19.64 -8.94 41.43
CA ASP A 10 18.50 -8.43 42.21
C ASP A 10 18.51 -6.90 42.44
N ARG A 11 19.28 -6.17 41.61
CA ARG A 11 19.41 -4.70 41.68
C ARG A 11 19.02 -3.94 40.41
N ALA A 12 18.33 -4.59 39.48
CA ALA A 12 17.79 -3.95 38.28
C ALA A 12 16.26 -3.71 38.34
N ILE A 13 15.62 -3.92 39.50
CA ILE A 13 14.20 -3.66 39.72
C ILE A 13 14.03 -2.72 40.92
N SER A 14 14.16 -1.40 40.71
CA SER A 14 13.50 -0.34 41.51
C SER A 14 13.91 1.09 41.10
N ALA A 15 13.01 1.76 40.36
CA ALA A 15 12.55 3.19 40.37
C ALA A 15 13.54 4.38 40.64
N PRO A 16 13.31 5.63 40.12
CA PRO A 16 12.01 6.26 39.89
C PRO A 16 11.83 7.06 38.58
N SER A 17 10.56 7.31 38.26
CA SER A 17 10.03 8.16 37.20
C SER A 17 9.95 9.64 37.61
N SER A 18 10.24 10.56 36.67
CA SER A 18 9.64 11.91 36.42
C SER A 18 10.66 12.88 35.77
N PRO A 19 10.26 13.97 35.06
CA PRO A 19 9.10 14.16 34.18
C PRO A 19 9.44 14.87 32.82
N THR A 20 8.46 14.87 31.89
CA THR A 20 8.19 15.82 30.78
C THR A 20 9.16 15.96 29.59
N ARG A 21 8.64 15.67 28.37
CA ARG A 21 8.22 16.70 27.38
C ARG A 21 7.37 16.06 26.27
N LEU A 22 6.11 16.51 26.19
CA LEU A 22 5.24 16.37 25.03
C LEU A 22 5.82 17.19 23.87
N SER A 23 6.05 16.59 22.71
CA SER A 23 6.17 17.32 21.45
C SER A 23 5.64 16.51 20.25
N GLN A 24 4.46 16.94 19.80
CA GLN A 24 4.03 17.17 18.42
C GLN A 24 4.19 16.03 17.38
N SER A 25 3.04 15.41 17.09
CA SER A 25 2.48 15.06 15.77
C SER A 25 3.44 15.08 14.56
N GLY A 26 4.11 13.96 14.30
CA GLY A 26 4.74 13.67 13.01
C GLY A 26 3.69 13.14 12.03
N LYS A 27 3.47 13.87 10.92
CA LYS A 27 2.61 13.44 9.81
C LYS A 27 3.26 12.23 9.12
N ARG A 28 2.51 11.13 9.04
CA ARG A 28 2.93 9.78 8.61
C ARG A 28 2.76 9.61 7.10
N SER A 29 3.79 9.12 6.41
CA SER A 29 3.71 8.73 4.99
C SER A 29 2.79 7.53 4.82
N TRP A 30 1.94 7.56 3.80
CA TRP A 30 0.89 6.55 3.56
C TRP A 30 1.33 5.35 2.72
N GLU A 31 2.55 5.36 2.19
CA GLU A 31 3.13 4.21 1.49
C GLU A 31 3.87 3.24 2.45
N GLU A 32 3.99 3.64 3.73
CA GLU A 32 4.64 2.87 4.81
C GLU A 32 3.84 2.96 6.13
N PRO A 33 3.34 1.84 6.69
CA PRO A 33 2.74 1.86 8.02
C PRO A 33 3.81 2.12 9.09
N SER A 34 3.65 3.17 9.90
CA SER A 34 4.52 3.45 11.05
C SER A 34 4.16 2.54 12.24
N TRP A 35 5.07 1.67 12.65
CA TRP A 35 4.86 0.69 13.71
C TRP A 35 5.22 1.24 15.10
N LEU A 36 4.21 1.67 15.86
CA LEU A 36 4.31 1.79 17.31
C LEU A 36 3.11 1.09 17.94
N GLY A 37 3.40 0.12 18.82
CA GLY A 37 2.44 -0.84 19.36
C GLY A 37 1.28 -0.19 20.10
N ALA A 38 0.07 -0.66 19.78
CA ALA A 38 -1.13 -0.39 20.55
C ALA A 38 -1.36 -1.55 21.54
N SER A 39 -1.49 -1.16 22.81
CA SER A 39 -1.79 -2.02 23.95
C SER A 39 -3.16 -2.70 23.82
N SER A 40 -3.18 -3.98 24.17
CA SER A 40 -4.32 -4.88 24.22
C SER A 40 -5.55 -4.33 24.96
N ARG A 41 -6.71 -4.42 24.32
CA ARG A 41 -8.00 -4.65 25.00
C ARG A 41 -8.68 -5.85 24.36
N LEU A 42 -8.52 -7.01 25.00
CA LEU A 42 -9.18 -8.26 24.62
C LEU A 42 -10.70 -8.13 24.78
N LEU A 43 -11.47 -8.43 23.73
CA LEU A 43 -12.92 -8.58 23.78
C LEU A 43 -13.28 -10.04 24.11
N SER A 44 -14.17 -10.23 25.08
CA SER A 44 -14.54 -11.54 25.64
C SER A 44 -15.51 -12.33 24.74
N GLN A 45 -15.44 -13.66 24.89
CA GLN A 45 -16.11 -14.68 24.09
C GLN A 45 -17.65 -14.60 24.08
N ASP A 46 -18.25 -13.89 25.04
CA ASP A 46 -19.71 -13.68 25.15
C ASP A 46 -20.28 -12.70 24.10
N MET A 47 -19.45 -11.89 23.44
CA MET A 47 -19.90 -11.07 22.32
C MET A 47 -20.07 -11.87 21.02
N LYS A 48 -19.36 -12.99 20.85
CA LYS A 48 -19.52 -13.88 19.67
C LYS A 48 -20.89 -14.55 19.61
N THR A 49 -21.49 -14.87 20.75
CA THR A 49 -22.79 -15.58 20.80
C THR A 49 -23.98 -14.64 20.55
N ASN A 50 -23.86 -13.36 20.92
CA ASN A 50 -24.87 -12.34 20.62
C ASN A 50 -24.87 -11.92 19.13
N LEU A 51 -23.71 -12.01 18.46
CA LEU A 51 -23.57 -11.81 17.01
C LEU A 51 -24.31 -12.89 16.21
N SER A 52 -24.26 -14.15 16.67
CA SER A 52 -24.96 -15.28 16.01
C SER A 52 -26.49 -15.15 16.04
N ARG A 53 -27.06 -14.48 17.05
CA ARG A 53 -28.52 -14.26 17.14
C ARG A 53 -29.01 -13.15 16.21
N SER A 54 -28.20 -12.14 15.95
CA SER A 54 -28.56 -11.05 15.02
C SER A 54 -28.52 -11.49 13.55
N LEU A 55 -27.87 -12.61 13.25
CA LEU A 55 -27.84 -13.23 11.91
C LEU A 55 -29.14 -13.99 11.56
N GLN A 56 -30.02 -14.28 12.52
CA GLN A 56 -31.29 -14.97 12.27
C GLN A 56 -32.43 -14.03 11.84
N THR A 57 -32.22 -12.71 11.87
CA THR A 57 -33.27 -11.71 11.58
C THR A 57 -33.17 -11.07 10.19
N LEU A 58 -32.34 -11.61 9.29
CA LEU A 58 -32.27 -11.17 7.90
C LEU A 58 -32.97 -12.20 6.98
N PRO A 59 -33.84 -11.78 6.04
CA PRO A 59 -34.54 -12.73 5.17
C PRO A 59 -33.57 -13.37 4.17
N THR A 60 -33.48 -14.70 4.21
CA THR A 60 -32.78 -15.52 3.23
C THR A 60 -33.80 -16.00 2.20
N ASP A 61 -33.82 -15.43 1.00
CA ASP A 61 -34.61 -15.97 -0.11
C ASP A 61 -33.85 -17.15 -0.74
N ALA A 62 -34.39 -18.36 -0.57
CA ALA A 62 -33.98 -19.55 -1.30
C ALA A 62 -35.17 -20.04 -2.13
N SER A 63 -35.07 -19.95 -3.46
CA SER A 63 -36.04 -20.51 -4.40
C SER A 63 -35.79 -22.00 -4.59
N ALA A 64 -36.81 -22.82 -4.38
CA ALA A 64 -36.93 -24.15 -4.97
C ALA A 64 -38.29 -24.24 -5.65
N ALA A 65 -38.27 -24.66 -6.92
CA ALA A 65 -39.42 -24.76 -7.81
C ALA A 65 -40.15 -26.10 -7.62
N ASP A 66 -41.47 -26.10 -7.79
CA ASP A 66 -42.18 -27.05 -8.67
C ASP A 66 -43.60 -26.52 -9.03
N PRO A 67 -44.20 -26.97 -10.14
CA PRO A 67 -45.25 -26.27 -10.88
C PRO A 67 -46.67 -26.79 -10.56
N ASP A 68 -47.70 -25.94 -10.74
CA ASP A 68 -48.80 -26.18 -11.70
C ASP A 68 -50.03 -25.26 -11.53
N PHE A 69 -50.46 -24.72 -12.68
CA PHE A 69 -51.82 -24.32 -13.12
C PHE A 69 -52.56 -23.03 -12.64
N PHE A 70 -52.63 -22.08 -13.58
CA PHE A 70 -53.72 -21.14 -14.01
C PHE A 70 -54.47 -20.21 -13.02
N ARG A 71 -54.16 -18.90 -13.06
CA ARG A 71 -54.92 -17.80 -13.73
C ARG A 71 -54.35 -16.42 -13.36
N PRO A 72 -54.36 -15.41 -14.26
CA PRO A 72 -53.71 -14.13 -14.01
C PRO A 72 -54.66 -13.13 -13.34
N THR A 73 -54.38 -12.75 -12.10
CA THR A 73 -54.85 -11.48 -11.53
C THR A 73 -53.66 -10.53 -11.42
N LYS A 74 -53.73 -9.40 -12.12
CA LYS A 74 -52.74 -8.32 -12.09
C LYS A 74 -52.50 -7.89 -10.63
N PRO A 75 -51.28 -7.98 -10.07
CA PRO A 75 -51.01 -7.37 -8.78
C PRO A 75 -50.79 -5.86 -8.98
N LYS A 76 -51.51 -5.06 -8.19
CA LYS A 76 -51.26 -3.62 -8.04
C LYS A 76 -49.80 -3.40 -7.57
N PRO A 77 -49.09 -2.39 -8.07
CA PRO A 77 -47.75 -2.07 -7.58
C PRO A 77 -47.86 -1.62 -6.11
N SER A 78 -47.17 -2.31 -5.22
CA SER A 78 -47.17 -2.00 -3.79
C SER A 78 -46.42 -0.69 -3.54
N ALA A 79 -47.15 0.36 -3.14
CA ALA A 79 -46.61 1.69 -2.84
C ALA A 79 -45.50 1.71 -1.76
N LYS A 80 -45.38 0.64 -0.96
CA LYS A 80 -44.31 0.47 0.04
C LYS A 80 -42.95 0.16 -0.59
N ARG A 81 -42.91 -0.61 -1.69
CA ARG A 81 -41.65 -0.93 -2.40
C ARG A 81 -41.15 0.31 -3.14
N SER A 82 -42.05 1.08 -3.75
CA SER A 82 -41.71 2.35 -4.40
C SER A 82 -41.29 3.46 -3.43
N GLN A 83 -41.90 3.57 -2.24
CA GLN A 83 -41.45 4.53 -1.22
C GLN A 83 -40.06 4.21 -0.65
N MET A 84 -39.73 2.93 -0.48
CA MET A 84 -38.41 2.50 -0.01
C MET A 84 -37.33 2.68 -1.08
N GLU A 85 -37.66 2.41 -2.35
CA GLU A 85 -36.84 2.76 -3.52
C GLU A 85 -36.62 4.29 -3.64
N LEU A 86 -37.65 5.09 -3.41
CA LEU A 86 -37.57 6.57 -3.40
C LEU A 86 -36.70 7.11 -2.24
N LYS A 87 -36.78 6.50 -1.05
CA LYS A 87 -35.90 6.87 0.07
C LYS A 87 -34.45 6.46 -0.19
N LYS A 88 -34.22 5.25 -0.71
CA LYS A 88 -32.88 4.77 -1.08
C LYS A 88 -32.27 5.62 -2.19
N SER A 89 -33.03 5.98 -3.23
CA SER A 89 -32.57 6.86 -4.31
C SER A 89 -32.26 8.28 -3.82
N ARG A 90 -33.07 8.85 -2.90
CA ARG A 90 -32.74 10.14 -2.27
C ARG A 90 -31.46 10.09 -1.43
N LEU A 91 -31.24 9.01 -0.66
CA LEU A 91 -30.01 8.81 0.11
C LEU A 91 -28.79 8.57 -0.79
N ARG A 92 -28.97 7.90 -1.93
CA ARG A 92 -27.92 7.74 -2.96
C ARG A 92 -27.55 9.06 -3.60
N LEU A 93 -28.54 9.89 -3.97
CA LEU A 93 -28.29 11.23 -4.50
C LEU A 93 -27.54 12.11 -3.50
N SER A 94 -27.89 12.04 -2.21
CA SER A 94 -27.15 12.78 -1.18
C SER A 94 -25.73 12.25 -0.96
N LEU A 95 -25.52 10.93 -1.00
CA LEU A 95 -24.19 10.34 -0.85
C LEU A 95 -23.30 10.66 -2.05
N GLN A 96 -23.85 10.59 -3.27
CA GLN A 96 -23.18 10.94 -4.52
C GLN A 96 -22.63 12.38 -4.47
N GLU A 97 -23.48 13.34 -4.08
CA GLU A 97 -23.08 14.74 -3.93
C GLU A 97 -22.01 14.92 -2.85
N LYS A 98 -22.15 14.22 -1.71
CA LYS A 98 -21.17 14.25 -0.62
C LYS A 98 -19.82 13.66 -1.04
N LEU A 99 -19.80 12.59 -1.81
CA LEU A 99 -18.57 11.97 -2.34
C LEU A 99 -17.84 12.92 -3.28
N PHE A 100 -18.53 13.59 -4.20
CA PHE A 100 -17.90 14.60 -5.05
C PHE A 100 -17.47 15.84 -4.28
N ALA A 101 -18.24 16.28 -3.30
CA ALA A 101 -17.86 17.39 -2.43
C ALA A 101 -16.60 17.05 -1.62
N TYR A 102 -16.53 15.85 -1.06
CA TYR A 102 -15.34 15.32 -0.38
C TYR A 102 -14.15 15.24 -1.34
N TYR A 103 -14.36 14.71 -2.55
CA TYR A 103 -13.32 14.62 -3.57
C TYR A 103 -12.68 15.98 -3.87
N ARG A 104 -13.50 17.01 -4.11
CA ARG A 104 -13.03 18.36 -4.47
C ARG A 104 -12.38 19.09 -3.29
N ARG A 105 -12.83 18.84 -2.06
CA ARG A 105 -12.38 19.57 -0.86
C ARG A 105 -11.15 18.95 -0.18
N GLN A 106 -11.08 17.62 -0.13
CA GLN A 106 -10.10 16.90 0.68
C GLN A 106 -9.23 15.92 -0.12
N VAL A 107 -9.74 15.37 -1.23
CA VAL A 107 -9.03 14.30 -1.95
C VAL A 107 -8.12 14.85 -3.04
N ALA A 108 -8.62 15.78 -3.84
CA ALA A 108 -7.92 16.35 -4.97
C ALA A 108 -6.77 17.26 -4.49
N ILE A 109 -5.56 16.95 -4.93
CA ILE A 109 -4.39 17.78 -4.68
C ILE A 109 -4.45 19.00 -5.61
N PRO A 110 -4.21 20.23 -5.12
CA PRO A 110 -4.10 21.41 -5.98
C PRO A 110 -3.07 21.21 -7.10
N ALA A 111 -3.41 21.64 -8.32
CA ALA A 111 -2.55 21.41 -9.49
C ALA A 111 -1.14 22.01 -9.30
N ASP A 112 -1.06 23.20 -8.70
CA ASP A 112 0.21 23.88 -8.43
C ASP A 112 1.08 23.11 -7.42
N GLU A 113 0.46 22.53 -6.39
CA GLU A 113 1.16 21.65 -5.42
C GLU A 113 1.75 20.44 -6.12
N GLN A 114 0.91 19.77 -6.92
CA GLN A 114 1.28 18.55 -7.59
C GLN A 114 2.41 18.81 -8.61
N ALA A 115 2.34 19.92 -9.33
CA ALA A 115 3.37 20.32 -10.28
C ALA A 115 4.70 20.62 -9.58
N ARG A 116 4.70 21.40 -8.48
CA ARG A 116 5.92 21.69 -7.70
C ARG A 116 6.56 20.43 -7.12
N ALA A 117 5.77 19.55 -6.52
CA ALA A 117 6.27 18.29 -5.97
C ALA A 117 6.84 17.36 -7.05
N LYS A 118 6.17 17.25 -8.21
CA LYS A 118 6.71 16.50 -9.36
C LYS A 118 8.02 17.10 -9.87
N GLN A 119 8.09 18.43 -9.99
CA GLN A 119 9.30 19.11 -10.44
C GLN A 119 10.48 18.86 -9.50
N ALA A 120 10.28 19.01 -8.18
CA ALA A 120 11.30 18.73 -7.18
C ALA A 120 11.85 17.29 -7.29
N ALA A 121 10.97 16.30 -7.51
CA ALA A 121 11.38 14.92 -7.72
C ALA A 121 12.19 14.73 -9.01
N VAL A 122 11.81 15.41 -10.10
CA VAL A 122 12.52 15.36 -11.39
C VAL A 122 13.92 15.96 -11.27
N ASP A 123 14.03 17.12 -10.61
CA ASP A 123 15.30 17.82 -10.39
C ASP A 123 16.27 16.94 -9.58
N ILE A 124 15.78 16.36 -8.47
CA ILE A 124 16.57 15.47 -7.62
C ILE A 124 16.99 14.21 -8.37
N CYS A 125 16.11 13.62 -9.18
CA CYS A 125 16.44 12.46 -9.99
C CYS A 125 17.54 12.77 -11.01
N ALA A 126 17.51 13.96 -11.63
CA ALA A 126 18.53 14.40 -12.58
C ALA A 126 19.91 14.58 -11.91
N GLU A 127 19.95 15.25 -10.75
CA GLU A 127 21.17 15.46 -9.98
C GLU A 127 21.77 14.15 -9.47
N LEU A 128 20.93 13.26 -8.95
CA LEU A 128 21.37 11.95 -8.49
C LEU A 128 21.95 11.11 -9.63
N ARG A 129 21.34 11.16 -10.81
CA ARG A 129 21.84 10.45 -12.00
C ARG A 129 23.23 10.93 -12.39
N SER A 130 23.45 12.25 -12.35
CA SER A 130 24.76 12.83 -12.60
C SER A 130 25.79 12.36 -11.57
N PHE A 131 25.42 12.39 -10.28
CA PHE A 131 26.28 11.98 -9.18
C PHE A 131 26.68 10.49 -9.25
N LEU A 132 25.72 9.59 -9.43
CA LEU A 132 25.97 8.15 -9.46
C LEU A 132 26.89 7.76 -10.63
N ARG A 133 26.69 8.37 -11.81
CA ARG A 133 27.59 8.15 -12.97
C ARG A 133 29.02 8.61 -12.69
N ALA A 134 29.19 9.69 -11.93
CA ALA A 134 30.52 10.22 -11.61
C ALA A 134 31.23 9.45 -10.47
N LYS A 135 30.48 8.97 -9.47
CA LYS A 135 31.04 8.37 -8.25
C LYS A 135 31.07 6.85 -8.26
N LEU A 136 30.18 6.20 -8.99
CA LEU A 136 30.04 4.75 -9.06
C LEU A 136 29.98 4.29 -10.52
N PRO A 137 31.00 4.58 -11.35
CA PRO A 137 30.99 4.23 -12.77
C PRO A 137 30.94 2.71 -13.00
N ASP A 138 31.48 1.92 -12.06
CA ASP A 138 31.50 0.47 -12.14
C ASP A 138 30.16 -0.17 -11.72
N MET A 139 29.24 0.60 -11.10
CA MET A 139 27.95 0.07 -10.68
C MET A 139 27.01 -0.04 -11.90
N PRO A 140 26.56 -1.25 -12.26
CA PRO A 140 25.78 -1.45 -13.49
C PRO A 140 24.31 -1.05 -13.26
N LEU A 141 24.02 0.24 -13.49
CA LEU A 141 22.69 0.84 -13.36
C LEU A 141 22.15 1.30 -14.72
N ARG A 142 20.83 1.21 -14.90
CA ARG A 142 20.13 1.97 -15.93
C ARG A 142 19.72 3.35 -15.39
N ASP A 143 19.16 4.17 -16.27
CA ASP A 143 18.63 5.47 -15.89
C ASP A 143 17.49 5.31 -14.87
N MET A 144 17.66 5.97 -13.73
CA MET A 144 16.64 6.06 -12.68
C MET A 144 15.41 6.80 -13.21
N TYR A 145 14.24 6.42 -12.71
CA TYR A 145 12.98 7.03 -13.13
C TYR A 145 12.00 7.11 -11.96
N LEU A 146 11.11 8.09 -12.04
CA LEU A 146 10.08 8.31 -11.03
C LEU A 146 8.90 7.35 -11.24
N SER A 147 8.34 6.89 -10.14
CA SER A 147 7.16 6.04 -10.05
C SER A 147 6.38 6.44 -8.79
N GLY A 148 5.24 5.79 -8.53
CA GLY A 148 4.44 6.08 -7.35
C GLY A 148 3.21 6.92 -7.64
N SER A 149 2.36 7.08 -6.62
CA SER A 149 1.00 7.57 -6.83
C SER A 149 0.92 9.04 -7.28
N LEU A 150 1.93 9.84 -6.94
CA LEU A 150 2.06 11.22 -7.39
C LEU A 150 2.19 11.32 -8.91
N TYR A 151 3.08 10.50 -9.48
CA TYR A 151 3.41 10.50 -10.90
C TYR A 151 2.21 10.07 -11.76
N ASP A 152 1.38 9.19 -11.20
CA ASP A 152 0.22 8.58 -11.83
C ASP A 152 -1.10 9.31 -11.62
N ASP A 153 -1.09 10.49 -11.00
CA ASP A 153 -2.26 11.29 -10.64
C ASP A 153 -3.28 10.60 -9.70
N LEU A 154 -2.79 9.58 -8.97
CA LEU A 154 -3.54 8.78 -8.01
C LEU A 154 -3.25 9.12 -6.55
N GLN A 155 -2.33 10.05 -6.27
CA GLN A 155 -2.11 10.54 -4.90
C GLN A 155 -3.27 11.41 -4.45
N VAL A 156 -3.45 11.49 -3.14
CA VAL A 156 -4.60 12.10 -2.48
C VAL A 156 -4.17 12.91 -1.28
N VAL A 157 -5.00 13.91 -0.94
CA VAL A 157 -4.84 14.84 0.19
C VAL A 157 -3.67 15.82 0.02
N THR A 158 -2.46 15.32 -0.19
CA THR A 158 -1.25 16.15 -0.36
C THR A 158 -0.22 15.41 -1.20
N ALA A 159 0.62 16.14 -1.92
CA ALA A 159 1.75 15.60 -2.68
C ALA A 159 2.95 15.39 -1.75
N ASP A 160 2.90 14.30 -0.98
CA ASP A 160 3.84 14.00 0.10
C ASP A 160 4.77 12.82 -0.16
N HIS A 161 4.57 12.07 -1.24
CA HIS A 161 5.27 10.81 -1.46
C HIS A 161 5.45 10.45 -2.94
N ILE A 162 6.66 10.00 -3.30
CA ILE A 162 6.99 9.48 -4.62
C ILE A 162 8.10 8.40 -4.50
N GLN A 163 8.17 7.51 -5.48
CA GLN A 163 9.19 6.47 -5.55
C GLN A 163 10.20 6.82 -6.65
N LEU A 164 11.49 6.69 -6.35
CA LEU A 164 12.56 6.75 -7.33
C LEU A 164 13.09 5.34 -7.57
N ILE A 165 12.77 4.78 -8.74
CA ILE A 165 13.19 3.44 -9.10
C ILE A 165 14.66 3.46 -9.50
N VAL A 166 15.44 2.55 -8.91
CA VAL A 166 16.86 2.37 -9.19
C VAL A 166 17.06 1.05 -9.93
N PRO A 167 16.97 1.04 -11.28
CA PRO A 167 17.03 -0.17 -12.08
C PRO A 167 18.46 -0.72 -12.17
N LEU A 168 18.70 -1.87 -11.55
CA LEU A 168 19.98 -2.57 -11.55
C LEU A 168 20.06 -3.50 -12.75
N MET A 169 21.22 -3.54 -13.41
CA MET A 169 21.46 -4.48 -14.49
C MET A 169 22.09 -5.75 -13.95
N LEU A 170 21.43 -6.88 -14.23
CA LEU A 170 21.93 -8.23 -13.95
C LEU A 170 22.36 -8.91 -15.24
N GLU A 171 23.46 -9.65 -15.18
CA GLU A 171 23.97 -10.45 -16.27
C GLU A 171 23.10 -11.71 -16.45
N GLN A 172 22.45 -11.87 -17.61
CA GLN A 172 21.43 -12.91 -17.81
C GLN A 172 21.89 -14.34 -17.50
N ASN A 173 23.17 -14.66 -17.71
CA ASN A 173 23.72 -16.00 -17.51
C ASN A 173 24.22 -16.28 -16.07
N LEU A 174 24.21 -15.27 -15.21
CA LEU A 174 24.71 -15.36 -13.83
C LEU A 174 23.59 -15.37 -12.79
N TRP A 175 22.34 -15.09 -13.18
CA TRP A 175 21.25 -14.92 -12.23
C TRP A 175 19.98 -15.61 -12.70
N SER A 176 19.25 -16.22 -11.77
CA SER A 176 17.91 -16.76 -12.02
C SER A 176 16.94 -16.37 -10.91
N CYS A 177 15.66 -16.33 -11.22
CA CYS A 177 14.58 -16.10 -10.25
C CYS A 177 13.94 -17.43 -9.85
N ILE A 178 13.71 -17.61 -8.55
CA ILE A 178 12.96 -18.74 -8.01
C ILE A 178 11.72 -18.17 -7.31
N PRO A 179 10.48 -18.52 -7.75
CA PRO A 179 9.26 -18.09 -7.10
C PRO A 179 9.23 -18.52 -5.62
N GLY A 180 8.80 -17.63 -4.74
CA GLY A 180 8.80 -17.85 -3.30
C GLY A 180 7.90 -19.02 -2.87
N GLU A 181 6.83 -19.31 -3.62
CA GLU A 181 6.00 -20.50 -3.45
C GLU A 181 6.74 -21.82 -3.72
N ASP A 182 7.78 -21.80 -4.56
CA ASP A 182 8.59 -22.98 -4.90
C ASP A 182 9.78 -23.17 -3.93
N THR A 183 9.87 -22.30 -2.91
CA THR A 183 10.90 -22.36 -1.87
C THR A 183 10.33 -22.87 -0.55
N ILE A 184 11.21 -23.21 0.40
CA ILE A 184 10.80 -23.54 1.78
C ILE A 184 10.03 -22.41 2.49
N MET A 185 10.14 -21.17 2.03
CA MET A 185 9.44 -20.03 2.61
C MET A 185 7.95 -20.05 2.24
N ASN A 186 7.61 -20.62 1.08
CA ASN A 186 6.25 -20.73 0.54
C ASN A 186 5.48 -19.39 0.56
N ILE A 187 6.07 -18.34 -0.02
CA ILE A 187 5.51 -16.98 -0.03
C ILE A 187 5.28 -16.50 -1.47
N PRO A 188 4.05 -16.63 -2.01
CA PRO A 188 3.70 -16.10 -3.33
C PRO A 188 3.92 -14.58 -3.42
N GLY A 189 4.32 -14.11 -4.61
CA GLY A 189 4.57 -12.69 -4.86
C GLY A 189 5.94 -12.20 -4.37
N PHE A 190 6.76 -13.12 -3.87
CA PHE A 190 8.15 -12.90 -3.50
C PHE A 190 9.05 -13.87 -4.26
N TYR A 191 10.33 -13.54 -4.41
CA TYR A 191 11.29 -14.31 -5.20
C TYR A 191 12.66 -14.35 -4.52
N LEU A 192 13.35 -15.47 -4.66
CA LEU A 192 14.80 -15.53 -4.48
C LEU A 192 15.49 -15.28 -5.81
N VAL A 193 16.62 -14.58 -5.78
CA VAL A 193 17.48 -14.37 -6.94
C VAL A 193 18.77 -15.16 -6.72
N ARG A 194 18.95 -16.26 -7.44
CA ARG A 194 20.07 -17.20 -7.24
C ARG A 194 21.23 -16.86 -8.15
N ARG A 195 22.46 -16.97 -7.62
CA ARG A 195 23.69 -16.88 -8.41
C ARG A 195 23.95 -18.20 -9.13
N GLU A 196 23.91 -18.19 -10.46
CA GLU A 196 24.12 -19.34 -11.33
C GLU A 196 25.58 -19.50 -11.71
N ASN A 197 26.01 -20.72 -12.04
CA ASN A 197 27.35 -21.03 -12.57
C ASN A 197 28.53 -20.48 -11.73
N PRO A 198 28.53 -20.59 -10.38
CA PRO A 198 29.60 -20.04 -9.55
C PRO A 198 30.96 -20.74 -9.73
N GLU A 199 30.96 -21.99 -10.23
CA GLU A 199 32.19 -22.76 -10.51
C GLU A 199 32.90 -22.26 -11.77
N TYR A 200 32.15 -21.88 -12.81
CA TYR A 200 32.69 -21.40 -14.07
C TYR A 200 32.95 -19.90 -14.06
N PHE A 201 32.06 -19.13 -13.44
CA PHE A 201 32.20 -17.69 -13.22
C PHE A 201 32.35 -17.43 -11.72
N PRO A 202 33.59 -17.41 -11.18
CA PRO A 202 33.83 -17.28 -9.75
C PRO A 202 33.35 -15.94 -9.20
N ARG A 203 33.24 -15.83 -7.87
CA ARG A 203 32.90 -14.58 -7.19
C ARG A 203 33.84 -13.44 -7.61
N GLY A 204 33.25 -12.31 -7.96
CA GLY A 204 33.93 -11.16 -8.55
C GLY A 204 33.70 -11.03 -10.05
N SER A 205 33.10 -12.04 -10.70
CA SER A 205 32.71 -11.96 -12.11
C SER A 205 31.52 -11.03 -12.34
N SER A 206 30.67 -10.83 -11.33
CA SER A 206 29.60 -9.84 -11.34
C SER A 206 29.84 -8.77 -10.27
N TYR A 207 29.48 -7.52 -10.58
CA TYR A 207 29.48 -6.44 -9.59
C TYR A 207 28.66 -6.81 -8.34
N TRP A 208 27.54 -7.51 -8.54
CA TRP A 208 26.57 -7.87 -7.50
C TRP A 208 26.99 -9.06 -6.64
N ASP A 209 28.12 -9.74 -6.95
CA ASP A 209 28.67 -10.80 -6.11
C ASP A 209 28.96 -10.31 -4.67
N ARG A 210 29.18 -9.00 -4.48
CA ARG A 210 29.35 -8.34 -3.17
C ARG A 210 28.09 -8.35 -2.30
N CYS A 211 26.92 -8.48 -2.93
CA CYS A 211 25.61 -8.52 -2.26
C CYS A 211 25.05 -9.95 -2.15
N VAL A 212 25.85 -10.96 -2.49
CA VAL A 212 25.44 -12.37 -2.42
C VAL A 212 25.61 -12.91 -1.01
N VAL A 213 24.50 -13.41 -0.44
CA VAL A 213 24.44 -14.07 0.87
C VAL A 213 23.89 -15.48 0.66
N GLY A 214 24.65 -16.51 1.04
CA GLY A 214 24.22 -17.91 0.92
C GLY A 214 23.90 -18.38 -0.50
N GLY A 215 24.53 -17.79 -1.52
CA GLY A 215 24.30 -18.11 -2.94
C GLY A 215 23.14 -17.34 -3.59
N TYR A 216 22.50 -16.44 -2.86
CA TYR A 216 21.40 -15.60 -3.35
C TYR A 216 21.75 -14.11 -3.27
N LEU A 217 21.31 -13.33 -4.24
CA LEU A 217 21.41 -11.87 -4.22
C LEU A 217 20.42 -11.32 -3.18
N SER A 218 20.95 -10.81 -2.07
CA SER A 218 20.12 -10.31 -0.98
C SER A 218 19.60 -8.90 -1.29
N PRO A 219 18.27 -8.67 -1.30
CA PRO A 219 17.71 -7.33 -1.49
C PRO A 219 18.10 -6.38 -0.37
N LYS A 220 18.23 -6.90 0.87
CA LYS A 220 18.76 -6.15 2.01
C LYS A 220 20.21 -5.70 1.78
N ALA A 221 21.11 -6.60 1.39
CA ALA A 221 22.50 -6.21 1.13
C ALA A 221 22.62 -5.18 -0.02
N VAL A 222 21.74 -5.28 -1.02
CA VAL A 222 21.62 -4.28 -2.09
C VAL A 222 21.12 -2.94 -1.52
N ALA A 223 20.03 -2.94 -0.75
CA ALA A 223 19.47 -1.76 -0.11
C ALA A 223 20.51 -1.06 0.79
N ASP A 224 21.19 -1.80 1.67
CA ASP A 224 22.25 -1.29 2.54
C ASP A 224 23.41 -0.67 1.75
N THR A 225 23.70 -1.21 0.55
CA THR A 225 24.73 -0.64 -0.33
C THR A 225 24.27 0.71 -0.87
N PHE A 226 23.00 0.85 -1.25
CA PHE A 226 22.43 2.13 -1.69
C PHE A 226 22.31 3.13 -0.56
N GLU A 227 21.89 2.70 0.62
CA GLU A 227 21.78 3.56 1.80
C GLU A 227 23.12 4.22 2.12
N LYS A 228 24.22 3.45 2.12
CA LYS A 228 25.56 4.01 2.35
C LYS A 228 25.95 5.07 1.33
N VAL A 229 25.48 4.94 0.09
CA VAL A 229 25.71 5.94 -0.96
C VAL A 229 24.83 7.17 -0.73
N VAL A 230 23.53 6.96 -0.49
CA VAL A 230 22.53 8.01 -0.25
C VAL A 230 22.88 8.81 1.00
N ALA A 231 23.04 8.17 2.15
CA ALA A 231 23.30 8.84 3.41
C ALA A 231 24.76 9.33 3.55
N GLY A 232 25.73 8.56 3.04
CA GLY A 232 27.15 8.77 3.36
C GLY A 232 27.98 9.46 2.29
N SER A 233 27.58 9.42 1.02
CA SER A 233 28.43 9.89 -0.08
C SER A 233 27.91 11.17 -0.75
N ILE A 234 26.61 11.46 -0.63
CA ILE A 234 25.97 12.60 -1.30
C ILE A 234 25.91 13.79 -0.36
N ASN A 235 26.34 14.96 -0.86
CA ASN A 235 26.19 16.22 -0.16
C ASN A 235 24.79 16.82 -0.43
N TRP A 236 23.77 16.32 0.26
CA TRP A 236 22.39 16.80 0.13
C TRP A 236 22.21 18.30 0.36
N PRO A 237 22.87 18.92 1.36
CA PRO A 237 22.80 20.37 1.53
C PRO A 237 23.28 21.17 0.31
N ALA A 238 24.32 20.70 -0.39
CA ALA A 238 24.81 21.36 -1.60
C ALA A 238 23.82 21.25 -2.77
N ILE A 239 23.22 20.06 -2.96
CA ILE A 239 22.16 19.86 -3.96
C ILE A 239 20.93 20.70 -3.61
N GLY A 240 20.54 20.73 -2.34
CA GLY A 240 19.44 21.55 -1.85
C GLY A 240 19.65 23.04 -2.13
N THR A 241 20.86 23.56 -1.86
CA THR A 241 21.19 24.97 -2.15
C THR A 241 21.16 25.28 -3.65
N LEU A 242 21.58 24.33 -4.50
CA LEU A 242 21.54 24.49 -5.96
C LEU A 242 20.10 24.55 -6.49
N LEU A 243 19.20 23.74 -5.91
CA LEU A 243 17.82 23.57 -6.36
C LEU A 243 16.81 24.43 -5.59
N ASP A 244 17.25 25.21 -4.59
CA ASP A 244 16.41 25.95 -3.66
C ASP A 244 15.43 25.06 -2.85
N TYR A 245 15.91 23.90 -2.42
CA TYR A 245 15.18 22.94 -1.58
C TYR A 245 15.96 22.65 -0.28
N VAL A 246 15.25 22.30 0.80
CA VAL A 246 15.90 21.68 1.97
C VAL A 246 15.79 20.17 1.83
N ILE A 247 16.93 19.52 1.56
CA ILE A 247 17.00 18.07 1.32
C ILE A 247 17.77 17.41 2.46
N ARG A 248 17.19 16.37 3.05
CA ARG A 248 17.84 15.57 4.09
C ARG A 248 17.41 14.09 4.01
N PRO A 249 18.30 13.14 4.30
CA PRO A 249 17.91 11.76 4.58
C PRO A 249 16.90 11.72 5.72
N ALA A 250 15.86 10.90 5.58
CA ALA A 250 14.88 10.68 6.63
C ALA A 250 15.54 9.98 7.83
N ALA A 251 14.96 10.18 9.03
CA ALA A 251 15.42 9.48 10.21
C ALA A 251 15.06 7.98 10.14
N PRO A 252 15.88 7.08 10.69
CA PRO A 252 15.56 5.65 10.77
C PRO A 252 14.17 5.41 11.38
N PRO A 253 13.38 4.45 10.88
CA PRO A 253 13.76 3.37 9.94
C PRO A 253 13.67 3.73 8.45
N GLY A 254 13.55 5.02 8.08
CA GLY A 254 13.47 5.50 6.69
C GLY A 254 14.82 5.48 5.94
N ASP A 255 15.56 4.39 6.05
CA ASP A 255 16.98 4.27 5.67
C ASP A 255 17.23 4.46 4.15
N LEU A 256 16.17 4.41 3.33
CA LEU A 256 16.19 4.70 1.90
C LEU A 256 15.15 5.76 1.50
N THR A 257 14.89 6.73 2.36
CA THR A 257 13.95 7.83 2.08
C THR A 257 14.64 9.18 2.21
N LEU A 258 14.39 10.08 1.26
CA LEU A 258 14.75 11.50 1.36
C LEU A 258 13.54 12.33 1.68
N GLU A 259 13.70 13.25 2.63
CA GLU A 259 12.74 14.31 2.88
C GLU A 259 13.19 15.58 2.15
N VAL A 260 12.28 16.13 1.35
CA VAL A 260 12.49 17.29 0.50
C VAL A 260 11.47 18.35 0.84
N GLN A 261 11.89 19.43 1.48
CA GLN A 261 11.04 20.60 1.67
C GLN A 261 11.09 21.45 0.39
N TYR A 262 10.05 21.32 -0.43
CA TYR A 262 9.89 22.04 -1.70
C TYR A 262 9.04 23.31 -1.57
N ASP A 263 8.44 23.53 -0.39
CA ASP A 263 7.61 24.67 -0.02
C ASP A 263 7.73 24.83 1.51
N PRO A 264 7.73 26.05 2.09
CA PRO A 264 7.89 26.25 3.54
C PRO A 264 7.02 25.36 4.43
N GLU A 265 5.81 25.00 4.00
CA GLU A 265 4.89 24.16 4.78
C GLU A 265 4.76 22.71 4.29
N ARG A 266 5.46 22.33 3.22
CA ARG A 266 5.23 21.05 2.52
C ARG A 266 6.52 20.29 2.28
N HIS A 267 6.40 18.99 2.48
CA HIS A 267 7.50 18.05 2.42
C HIS A 267 7.11 16.92 1.48
N LEU A 268 8.06 16.49 0.66
CA LEU A 268 7.96 15.34 -0.22
C LEU A 268 8.93 14.28 0.28
N PHE A 269 8.44 13.07 0.48
CA PHE A 269 9.24 11.89 0.79
C PHE A 269 9.53 11.13 -0.52
N ILE A 270 10.81 10.94 -0.83
CA ILE A 270 11.29 10.20 -2.01
C ILE A 270 11.91 8.89 -1.55
N ASP A 271 11.25 7.77 -1.84
CA ASP A 271 11.77 6.44 -1.51
C ASP A 271 12.62 5.89 -2.65
N PHE A 272 13.85 5.48 -2.34
CA PHE A 272 14.72 4.77 -3.26
C PHE A 272 14.32 3.30 -3.31
N LEU A 273 13.95 2.84 -4.50
CA LEU A 273 13.53 1.46 -4.69
C LEU A 273 14.42 0.76 -5.71
N PRO A 274 15.45 0.03 -5.26
CA PRO A 274 16.24 -0.83 -6.12
C PRO A 274 15.35 -1.87 -6.81
N SER A 275 15.53 -2.01 -8.12
CA SER A 275 14.70 -2.89 -8.95
C SER A 275 15.54 -3.75 -9.89
N LEU A 276 15.11 -4.99 -10.11
CA LEU A 276 15.71 -5.95 -11.02
C LEU A 276 14.72 -6.31 -12.12
N THR A 277 15.23 -6.64 -13.29
CA THR A 277 14.45 -7.26 -14.37
C THR A 277 15.16 -8.53 -14.84
N LEU A 278 14.49 -9.67 -14.71
CA LEU A 278 14.97 -10.98 -15.14
C LEU A 278 13.87 -11.64 -15.99
N GLY A 279 14.07 -11.67 -17.31
CA GLY A 279 12.99 -11.98 -18.26
C GLY A 279 11.86 -10.96 -18.16
N ASP A 280 10.62 -11.45 -18.05
CA ASP A 280 9.42 -10.62 -17.88
C ASP A 280 9.10 -10.29 -16.40
N ILE A 281 9.95 -10.73 -15.47
CA ILE A 281 9.74 -10.56 -14.03
C ILE A 281 10.46 -9.31 -13.56
N ILE A 282 9.69 -8.38 -12.97
CA ILE A 282 10.22 -7.16 -12.34
C ILE A 282 10.14 -7.32 -10.82
N LEU A 283 11.30 -7.23 -10.17
CA LEU A 283 11.45 -7.36 -8.73
C LEU A 283 11.90 -6.05 -8.12
N VAL A 284 11.53 -5.81 -6.86
CA VAL A 284 11.94 -4.63 -6.09
C VAL A 284 12.45 -5.03 -4.70
N ALA A 285 13.44 -4.31 -4.21
CA ALA A 285 14.01 -4.47 -2.87
C ALA A 285 13.14 -3.75 -1.81
N LYS A 286 11.83 -4.00 -1.80
CA LYS A 286 10.95 -3.57 -0.70
C LYS A 286 10.85 -4.71 0.31
N PRO A 287 11.31 -4.52 1.56
CA PRO A 287 11.36 -5.59 2.54
C PRO A 287 9.98 -6.18 2.81
N HIS A 288 9.96 -7.44 3.21
CA HIS A 288 8.77 -8.09 3.76
C HIS A 288 8.57 -7.63 5.20
N ARG A 289 7.33 -7.50 5.68
CA ARG A 289 7.04 -7.03 7.06
C ARG A 289 7.78 -7.83 8.15
N LEU A 290 7.87 -9.14 7.97
CA LEU A 290 8.63 -10.04 8.85
C LEU A 290 10.11 -10.11 8.46
N ALA A 291 10.99 -9.69 9.38
CA ALA A 291 12.44 -9.64 9.17
C ALA A 291 13.11 -10.98 8.75
N ARG A 292 12.51 -12.12 9.12
CA ARG A 292 12.97 -13.46 8.68
C ARG A 292 12.91 -13.67 7.17
N ASN A 293 12.16 -12.83 6.46
CA ASN A 293 11.93 -12.87 5.02
C ASN A 293 12.67 -11.73 4.27
N ASP A 294 13.56 -10.98 4.94
CA ASP A 294 14.31 -9.84 4.36
C ASP A 294 15.22 -10.23 3.18
N ASN A 295 15.44 -11.52 2.96
CA ASN A 295 16.20 -12.06 1.84
C ASN A 295 15.37 -12.22 0.55
N LEU A 296 14.05 -11.99 0.61
CA LEU A 296 13.16 -12.13 -0.53
C LEU A 296 12.93 -10.81 -1.26
N TRP A 297 13.02 -10.85 -2.58
CA TRP A 297 12.64 -9.76 -3.46
C TRP A 297 11.14 -9.74 -3.65
N ARG A 298 10.52 -8.56 -3.69
CA ARG A 298 9.07 -8.43 -3.90
C ARG A 298 8.75 -8.29 -5.38
N LEU A 299 7.72 -8.98 -5.87
CA LEU A 299 7.21 -8.82 -7.22
C LEU A 299 6.55 -7.44 -7.38
N SER A 300 6.92 -6.71 -8.43
CA SER A 300 6.36 -5.39 -8.72
C SER A 300 5.04 -5.50 -9.48
N LEU A 301 3.91 -5.36 -8.78
CA LEU A 301 2.56 -5.41 -9.36
C LEU A 301 1.99 -4.03 -9.71
N ARG A 302 2.35 -3.00 -8.92
CA ARG A 302 1.76 -1.66 -8.97
C ARG A 302 1.72 -1.01 -10.37
N PRO A 303 2.79 -1.04 -11.20
CA PRO A 303 2.74 -0.45 -12.54
C PRO A 303 1.66 -1.09 -13.42
N ALA A 304 1.52 -2.42 -13.38
CA ALA A 304 0.52 -3.14 -14.15
C ALA A 304 -0.90 -2.92 -13.59
N GLU A 305 -1.06 -2.87 -12.26
CA GLU A 305 -2.36 -2.59 -11.62
C GLU A 305 -2.91 -1.22 -12.04
N THR A 306 -2.06 -0.20 -11.95
CA THR A 306 -2.42 1.18 -12.29
C THR A 306 -2.62 1.38 -13.79
N ALA A 307 -1.82 0.72 -14.64
CA ALA A 307 -2.03 0.71 -16.09
C ALA A 307 -3.37 0.06 -16.46
N ARG A 308 -3.72 -1.08 -15.85
CA ARG A 308 -5.01 -1.75 -16.06
C ARG A 308 -6.17 -0.86 -15.63
N LEU A 309 -6.09 -0.25 -14.46
CA LEU A 309 -7.12 0.66 -13.95
C LEU A 309 -7.35 1.84 -14.89
N ARG A 310 -6.27 2.49 -15.36
CA ARG A 310 -6.37 3.61 -16.31
C ARG A 310 -6.94 3.18 -17.66
N ALA A 311 -6.53 2.02 -18.17
CA ALA A 311 -7.04 1.50 -19.44
C ALA A 311 -8.55 1.27 -19.38
N LEU A 312 -9.06 0.77 -18.24
CA LEU A 312 -10.50 0.60 -18.03
C LEU A 312 -11.23 1.94 -18.02
N ASP A 313 -10.77 2.92 -17.25
CA ASP A 313 -11.41 4.25 -17.21
C ASP A 313 -11.27 5.03 -18.52
N GLN A 314 -10.20 4.86 -19.27
CA GLN A 314 -10.05 5.46 -20.60
C GLN A 314 -11.01 4.83 -21.62
N GLY A 315 -11.35 3.55 -21.45
CA GLY A 315 -12.26 2.84 -22.35
C GLY A 315 -13.72 3.28 -22.24
N ASP A 316 -14.16 3.72 -21.06
CA ASP A 316 -15.57 4.06 -20.80
C ASP A 316 -15.79 5.43 -20.12
N ALA A 317 -14.73 6.23 -19.96
CA ALA A 317 -14.72 7.47 -19.18
C ALA A 317 -15.23 7.27 -17.73
N GLY A 318 -14.91 6.10 -17.17
CA GLY A 318 -15.41 5.64 -15.89
C GLY A 318 -14.90 6.39 -14.67
N CYS A 319 -15.49 6.10 -13.52
CA CYS A 319 -15.18 6.71 -12.23
C CYS A 319 -14.30 5.82 -11.33
N ARG A 320 -13.58 4.80 -11.85
CA ARG A 320 -12.81 3.85 -11.02
C ARG A 320 -11.68 4.55 -10.28
N CYS A 321 -10.90 5.39 -10.97
CA CYS A 321 -9.83 6.19 -10.38
C CYS A 321 -10.38 7.20 -9.35
N VAL A 322 -11.53 7.81 -9.62
CA VAL A 322 -12.19 8.70 -8.65
C VAL A 322 -12.60 7.94 -7.39
N CYS A 323 -13.25 6.78 -7.56
CA CYS A 323 -13.63 5.90 -6.46
C CYS A 323 -12.43 5.47 -5.64
N LEU A 324 -11.34 5.03 -6.30
CA LEU A 324 -10.09 4.66 -5.65
C LEU A 324 -9.49 5.82 -4.86
N LYS A 325 -9.43 7.03 -5.44
CA LYS A 325 -8.87 8.21 -4.75
C LYS A 325 -9.68 8.57 -3.51
N ILE A 326 -11.02 8.51 -3.58
CA ILE A 326 -11.86 8.72 -2.40
C ILE A 326 -11.54 7.65 -1.34
N PHE A 327 -11.48 6.38 -1.72
CA PHE A 327 -11.13 5.27 -0.83
C PHE A 327 -9.77 5.47 -0.15
N LYS A 328 -8.76 5.86 -0.92
CA LYS A 328 -7.42 6.16 -0.41
C LYS A 328 -7.46 7.32 0.59
N ALA A 329 -8.22 8.38 0.32
CA ALA A 329 -8.31 9.54 1.21
C ALA A 329 -9.06 9.23 2.52
N VAL A 330 -10.12 8.43 2.42
CA VAL A 330 -10.83 7.90 3.59
C VAL A 330 -9.87 7.09 4.44
N CYS A 331 -9.15 6.14 3.85
CA CYS A 331 -8.16 5.39 4.60
C CYS A 331 -7.11 6.36 5.18
N LYS A 332 -6.62 7.33 4.36
CA LYS A 332 -5.64 8.36 4.73
C LYS A 332 -5.93 9.13 6.00
N SER A 333 -7.19 9.46 6.17
CA SER A 333 -7.66 10.34 7.24
C SER A 333 -8.14 9.56 8.47
N ASN A 334 -8.30 8.23 8.35
CA ASN A 334 -8.76 7.35 9.42
C ASN A 334 -7.62 6.44 9.93
N PRO A 335 -7.06 6.69 11.14
CA PRO A 335 -5.94 5.92 11.67
C PRO A 335 -6.18 4.41 11.74
N ALA A 336 -7.41 3.98 12.08
CA ALA A 336 -7.79 2.57 12.14
C ALA A 336 -7.75 1.88 10.76
N LEU A 337 -7.96 2.64 9.68
CA LEU A 337 -7.85 2.17 8.30
C LEU A 337 -6.42 2.34 7.74
N GLY A 338 -5.49 2.83 8.56
CA GLY A 338 -4.11 3.15 8.22
C GLY A 338 -3.28 2.01 7.64
N HIS A 339 -3.68 0.77 7.93
CA HIS A 339 -2.99 -0.43 7.48
C HIS A 339 -3.36 -0.84 6.04
N LEU A 340 -4.42 -0.27 5.46
CA LEU A 340 -4.82 -0.56 4.08
C LEU A 340 -3.91 0.16 3.09
N THR A 341 -3.35 -0.60 2.15
CA THR A 341 -2.43 -0.05 1.15
C THR A 341 -3.15 0.34 -0.14
N ALA A 342 -2.57 1.26 -0.90
CA ALA A 342 -3.11 1.64 -2.21
C ALA A 342 -3.25 0.46 -3.19
N SER A 343 -2.36 -0.54 -3.12
CA SER A 343 -2.45 -1.75 -3.97
C SER A 343 -3.65 -2.61 -3.59
N GLN A 344 -3.90 -2.84 -2.29
CA GLN A 344 -5.10 -3.56 -1.83
C GLN A 344 -6.38 -2.87 -2.30
N LEU A 345 -6.49 -1.55 -2.11
CA LEU A 345 -7.66 -0.78 -2.55
C LEU A 345 -7.83 -0.81 -4.08
N THR A 346 -6.72 -0.76 -4.84
CA THR A 346 -6.75 -0.88 -6.31
C THR A 346 -7.29 -2.24 -6.74
N ASN A 347 -6.85 -3.33 -6.11
CA ASN A 347 -7.32 -4.67 -6.46
C ASN A 347 -8.79 -4.89 -6.11
N VAL A 348 -9.31 -4.30 -5.02
CA VAL A 348 -10.75 -4.31 -4.74
C VAL A 348 -11.54 -3.68 -5.89
N ILE A 349 -11.08 -2.54 -6.42
CA ILE A 349 -11.71 -1.86 -7.55
C ILE A 349 -11.56 -2.66 -8.86
N LEU A 350 -10.43 -3.32 -9.08
CA LEU A 350 -10.21 -4.17 -10.25
C LEU A 350 -11.15 -5.38 -10.24
N HIS A 351 -11.27 -6.09 -9.12
CA HIS A 351 -12.24 -7.21 -8.98
C HIS A 351 -13.68 -6.73 -9.18
N LEU A 352 -14.06 -5.62 -8.56
CA LEU A 352 -15.39 -5.04 -8.77
C LEU A 352 -15.62 -4.66 -10.25
N SER A 353 -14.58 -4.27 -10.99
CA SER A 353 -14.68 -3.94 -12.41
C SER A 353 -14.88 -5.17 -13.31
N GLU A 354 -14.59 -6.38 -12.82
CA GLU A 354 -14.90 -7.63 -13.52
C GLU A 354 -16.38 -8.00 -13.33
N GLU A 355 -16.94 -7.72 -12.15
CA GLU A 355 -18.35 -7.97 -11.83
C GLU A 355 -19.29 -6.92 -12.43
N GLU A 356 -18.85 -5.66 -12.48
CA GLU A 356 -19.67 -4.51 -12.83
C GLU A 356 -19.12 -3.78 -14.06
N SER A 357 -19.94 -3.68 -15.11
CA SER A 357 -19.55 -2.99 -16.36
C SER A 357 -19.81 -1.49 -16.33
N ASN A 358 -20.87 -1.04 -15.66
CA ASN A 358 -21.21 0.39 -15.63
C ASN A 358 -20.34 1.13 -14.60
N TRP A 359 -19.46 2.02 -15.05
CA TRP A 359 -18.67 2.90 -14.18
C TRP A 359 -18.90 4.38 -14.49
N SER A 360 -20.06 4.72 -15.05
CA SER A 360 -20.45 6.12 -15.27
C SER A 360 -20.36 6.95 -13.98
N GLN A 361 -20.15 8.26 -14.13
CA GLN A 361 -20.00 9.15 -12.98
C GLN A 361 -21.19 9.08 -12.03
N ASP A 362 -22.41 8.86 -12.54
CA ASP A 362 -23.66 8.83 -11.78
C ASP A 362 -23.80 7.65 -10.82
N VAL A 363 -23.00 6.58 -10.99
CA VAL A 363 -23.03 5.38 -10.14
C VAL A 363 -21.90 5.32 -9.10
N LEU A 364 -21.12 6.40 -8.96
CA LEU A 364 -19.99 6.48 -8.02
C LEU A 364 -20.36 6.04 -6.59
N ALA A 365 -21.50 6.50 -6.06
CA ALA A 365 -21.97 6.15 -4.72
C ALA A 365 -22.26 4.64 -4.59
N ASP A 366 -22.87 4.04 -5.61
CA ASP A 366 -23.15 2.61 -5.61
C ASP A 366 -21.85 1.80 -5.69
N ARG A 367 -20.90 2.20 -6.53
CA ARG A 367 -19.57 1.57 -6.64
C ARG A 367 -18.75 1.72 -5.37
N PHE A 368 -18.78 2.87 -4.71
CA PHE A 368 -18.13 3.10 -3.43
C PHE A 368 -18.68 2.16 -2.34
N LEU A 369 -20.01 2.02 -2.25
CA LEU A 369 -20.63 1.10 -1.28
C LEU A 369 -20.36 -0.37 -1.61
N GLN A 370 -20.31 -0.74 -2.89
CA GLN A 370 -19.93 -2.09 -3.31
C GLN A 370 -18.46 -2.37 -2.97
N ALA A 371 -17.55 -1.42 -3.19
CA ALA A 371 -16.15 -1.55 -2.82
C ALA A 371 -15.98 -1.72 -1.30
N LEU A 372 -16.76 -1.01 -0.48
CA LEU A 372 -16.75 -1.19 0.99
C LEU A 372 -17.17 -2.61 1.37
N LYS A 373 -18.29 -3.09 0.81
CA LYS A 373 -18.78 -4.45 1.06
C LYS A 373 -17.83 -5.52 0.55
N GLY A 374 -17.22 -5.31 -0.62
CA GLY A 374 -16.21 -6.20 -1.18
C GLY A 374 -15.00 -6.30 -0.27
N LEU A 375 -14.46 -5.16 0.17
CA LEU A 375 -13.34 -5.11 1.10
C LEU A 375 -13.63 -5.84 2.42
N ILE A 376 -14.82 -5.63 2.99
CA ILE A 376 -15.26 -6.36 4.19
C ILE A 376 -15.25 -7.88 3.93
N ARG A 377 -15.83 -8.35 2.82
CA ARG A 377 -15.84 -9.79 2.48
C ARG A 377 -14.43 -10.37 2.35
N TYR A 378 -13.50 -9.63 1.74
CA TYR A 378 -12.10 -10.08 1.63
C TYR A 378 -11.40 -10.13 3.00
N LEU A 379 -11.70 -9.18 3.90
CA LEU A 379 -11.17 -9.17 5.26
C LEU A 379 -11.72 -10.35 6.07
N GLU A 380 -13.01 -10.64 5.97
CA GLU A 380 -13.63 -11.82 6.61
C GLU A 380 -13.03 -13.14 6.13
N ALA A 381 -12.69 -13.23 4.84
CA ALA A 381 -12.00 -14.38 4.27
C ALA A 381 -10.51 -14.42 4.64
N GLY A 382 -9.93 -13.32 5.13
CA GLY A 382 -8.49 -13.17 5.35
C GLY A 382 -7.66 -13.17 4.06
N VAL A 383 -8.31 -13.07 2.90
CA VAL A 383 -7.67 -13.23 1.59
C VAL A 383 -8.20 -12.20 0.61
N LEU A 384 -7.31 -11.35 0.11
CA LEU A 384 -7.54 -10.51 -1.06
C LEU A 384 -6.57 -10.94 -2.17
N PRO A 385 -7.02 -11.73 -3.16
CA PRO A 385 -6.15 -12.14 -4.26
C PRO A 385 -5.79 -10.93 -5.12
N SER A 386 -4.56 -10.88 -5.66
CA SER A 386 -4.24 -9.90 -6.70
C SER A 386 -5.01 -10.23 -7.99
N ALA A 387 -5.62 -9.22 -8.61
CA ALA A 387 -6.32 -9.35 -9.89
C ALA A 387 -5.36 -9.72 -11.03
N LEU A 388 -4.06 -9.43 -10.90
CA LEU A 388 -3.05 -9.75 -11.91
C LEU A 388 -2.33 -11.08 -11.65
N ASN A 389 -2.21 -11.48 -10.39
CA ASN A 389 -1.64 -12.76 -10.01
C ASN A 389 -2.44 -13.37 -8.84
N PRO A 390 -3.45 -14.21 -9.14
CA PRO A 390 -4.36 -14.76 -8.13
C PRO A 390 -3.69 -15.59 -7.03
N LYS A 391 -2.46 -16.06 -7.23
CA LYS A 391 -1.68 -16.77 -6.20
C LYS A 391 -1.24 -15.84 -5.05
N VAL A 392 -1.15 -14.54 -5.30
CA VAL A 392 -0.67 -13.55 -4.33
C VAL A 392 -1.84 -13.05 -3.49
N ASN A 393 -1.80 -13.35 -2.18
CA ASN A 393 -2.70 -12.74 -1.21
C ASN A 393 -2.13 -11.40 -0.73
N LEU A 394 -2.81 -10.30 -1.04
CA LEU A 394 -2.42 -8.94 -0.67
C LEU A 394 -2.62 -8.63 0.83
N PHE A 395 -3.31 -9.50 1.57
CA PHE A 395 -3.44 -9.44 3.03
C PHE A 395 -2.43 -10.32 3.77
N SER A 396 -1.53 -11.00 3.07
CA SER A 396 -0.54 -11.91 3.69
C SER A 396 0.39 -11.24 4.71
N GLU A 397 0.61 -9.93 4.59
CA GLU A 397 1.43 -9.16 5.52
C GLU A 397 0.61 -8.47 6.64
N LEU A 398 -0.71 -8.62 6.65
CA LEU A 398 -1.54 -8.14 7.76
C LEU A 398 -1.59 -9.18 8.88
N THR A 399 -1.60 -8.71 10.12
CA THR A 399 -1.84 -9.54 11.30
C THR A 399 -3.34 -9.83 11.44
N PRO A 400 -3.73 -10.96 12.07
CA PRO A 400 -5.13 -11.24 12.36
C PRO A 400 -5.82 -10.11 13.11
N GLU A 401 -5.13 -9.47 14.06
CA GLU A 401 -5.67 -8.36 14.86
C GLU A 401 -5.97 -7.13 14.00
N GLU A 402 -5.10 -6.79 13.04
CA GLU A 402 -5.35 -5.69 12.10
C GLU A 402 -6.51 -6.02 11.16
N VAL A 403 -6.62 -7.26 10.69
CA VAL A 403 -7.75 -7.68 9.85
C VAL A 403 -9.07 -7.52 10.59
N ASP A 404 -9.12 -7.92 11.88
CA ASP A 404 -10.29 -7.76 12.74
C ASP A 404 -10.62 -6.28 12.99
N GLU A 405 -9.62 -5.44 13.30
CA GLU A 405 -9.79 -4.00 13.53
C GLU A 405 -10.29 -3.27 12.28
N LEU A 406 -9.71 -3.58 11.11
CA LEU A 406 -10.14 -3.07 9.81
C LEU A 406 -11.58 -3.47 9.52
N GLY A 407 -11.90 -4.75 9.70
CA GLY A 407 -13.25 -5.28 9.50
C GLY A 407 -14.28 -4.59 10.39
N TYR A 408 -13.99 -4.49 11.69
CA TYR A 408 -14.89 -3.84 12.67
C TYR A 408 -15.14 -2.37 12.33
N THR A 409 -14.10 -1.63 11.96
CA THR A 409 -14.19 -0.22 11.60
C THR A 409 -15.07 -0.01 10.36
N LEU A 410 -14.86 -0.83 9.32
CA LEU A 410 -15.66 -0.76 8.09
C LEU A 410 -17.11 -1.20 8.31
N TYR A 411 -17.33 -2.23 9.13
CA TYR A 411 -18.68 -2.69 9.50
C TYR A 411 -19.48 -1.61 10.23
N SER A 412 -18.85 -0.96 11.22
CA SER A 412 -19.48 0.12 11.99
C SER A 412 -19.84 1.32 11.11
N SER A 413 -19.08 1.51 10.02
CA SER A 413 -19.29 2.61 9.07
C SER A 413 -20.32 2.28 7.98
N LEU A 414 -20.77 1.03 7.85
CA LEU A 414 -21.67 0.62 6.78
C LEU A 414 -23.09 1.19 6.93
N SER A 415 -23.54 1.39 8.18
CA SER A 415 -24.85 1.99 8.46
C SER A 415 -24.90 3.48 8.11
N GLU A 416 -23.77 4.18 8.30
CA GLU A 416 -23.62 5.61 8.03
C GLU A 416 -22.30 5.88 7.30
N PRO A 417 -22.22 5.57 5.99
CA PRO A 417 -20.98 5.66 5.21
C PRO A 417 -20.44 7.09 5.09
N GLU A 418 -21.26 8.09 5.40
CA GLU A 418 -20.89 9.50 5.40
C GLU A 418 -19.93 9.86 6.54
N VAL A 419 -19.92 9.08 7.63
CA VAL A 419 -18.98 9.27 8.76
C VAL A 419 -17.54 9.13 8.29
N LEU A 420 -17.29 8.26 7.31
CA LEU A 420 -15.96 8.07 6.71
C LEU A 420 -15.45 9.30 5.96
N LEU A 421 -16.32 10.25 5.63
CA LEU A 421 -16.00 11.46 4.86
C LEU A 421 -15.74 12.69 5.76
N GLN A 422 -15.90 12.56 7.08
CA GLN A 422 -15.78 13.68 8.03
C GLN A 422 -14.38 13.79 8.66
N THR A 423 -13.63 12.69 8.65
CA THR A 423 -12.24 12.59 9.11
C THR A 423 -11.28 13.03 8.02
#